data_AF-A0A1V5ZB34-F1
#
_entry.id   AF-A0A1V5ZB34-F1
#
_cell.length_a   1.000
_cell.length_b   1.000
_cell.length_c   1.000
_cell.angle_alpha   90.00
_cell.angle_beta   90.00
_cell.angle_gamma   90.00
#
_symmetry.space_group_name_H-M   'P 1'
#
loop_
_entity.id
_entity.type
_entity.pdbx_description
1 polymer ?
#
loop_
_entity_poly.entity_id
_entity_poly.type
_entity_poly.pdbx_seq_one_letter_code
_entity_poly.pdbx_strand_id
1 'polypeptide(L)'
;MTLIEILLIILIVLVILFMLFWFFQGTTGRISLRRPVESRVDEYLDRRFARLVEDYEVVRRPKLNRFREERGLALDADARKIAELKQFENDFSQNLSDLEARLDELEKSFDSKK
;
A
#
# COMPACT_ATOMS: atom_id res chain seq x y z
N MET A 1 69.02 -3.73 -37.29
CA MET A 1 67.79 -3.81 -38.09
C MET A 1 67.81 -5.07 -38.92
N THR A 2 67.75 -6.21 -38.24
CA THR A 2 67.58 -7.51 -38.90
C THR A 2 66.10 -7.71 -39.26
N LEU A 3 65.80 -8.55 -40.26
CA LEU A 3 64.42 -8.91 -40.63
C LEU A 3 63.62 -9.43 -39.42
N ILE A 4 64.30 -10.08 -38.48
CA ILE A 4 63.72 -10.63 -37.26
C ILE A 4 63.25 -9.51 -36.30
N GLU A 5 64.05 -8.45 -36.14
CA GLU A 5 63.66 -7.30 -35.31
C GLU A 5 62.40 -6.60 -35.83
N ILE A 6 62.27 -6.48 -37.16
CA ILE A 6 61.10 -5.86 -37.81
C ILE A 6 59.85 -6.71 -37.58
N LEU A 7 59.96 -8.04 -37.71
CA LEU A 7 58.85 -8.97 -37.46
C LEU A 7 58.33 -8.86 -36.02
N LEU A 8 59.25 -8.74 -35.06
CA LEU A 8 58.94 -8.68 -33.63
C LEU A 8 58.22 -7.37 -33.28
N ILE A 9 58.64 -6.24 -33.86
CA ILE A 9 57.97 -4.95 -33.68
C ILE A 9 56.53 -5.02 -34.22
N ILE A 10 56.32 -5.60 -35.40
CA ILE A 10 54.98 -5.75 -35.99
C ILE A 10 54.07 -6.60 -35.10
N LEU A 11 54.59 -7.71 -34.53
CA LEU A 11 53.84 -8.56 -33.61
C LEU A 11 53.39 -7.79 -32.35
N ILE A 12 54.27 -7.00 -31.76
CA ILE A 12 53.96 -6.19 -30.57
C ILE A 12 52.87 -5.16 -30.88
N VAL A 13 52.98 -4.45 -32.01
CA VAL A 13 51.98 -3.46 -32.44
C VAL A 13 50.61 -4.12 -32.62
N LEU A 14 50.56 -5.34 -33.16
CA LEU A 14 49.32 -6.09 -33.36
C LEU A 14 48.66 -6.47 -32.03
N VAL A 15 49.45 -6.90 -31.03
CA VAL A 15 48.93 -7.20 -29.68
C VAL A 15 48.40 -5.94 -28.99
N ILE A 16 49.09 -4.80 -29.12
CA ILE A 16 48.63 -3.52 -28.56
C ILE A 16 47.32 -3.09 -29.21
N LEU A 17 47.24 -3.18 -30.54
CA LEU A 17 46.01 -2.89 -31.29
C LEU A 17 44.86 -3.81 -30.86
N PHE A 18 45.13 -5.10 -30.66
CA PHE A 18 44.15 -6.06 -30.18
C PHE A 18 43.65 -5.72 -28.77
N MET A 19 44.55 -5.35 -27.85
CA MET A 19 44.16 -4.91 -26.50
C MET A 19 43.33 -3.64 -26.54
N LEU A 20 43.72 -2.63 -27.32
CA LEU A 20 42.96 -1.40 -27.47
C LEU A 20 41.59 -1.67 -28.08
N PHE A 21 41.53 -2.46 -29.15
CA PHE A 21 40.28 -2.86 -29.80
C PHE A 21 39.35 -3.55 -28.80
N TRP A 22 39.84 -4.52 -28.04
CA TRP A 22 39.05 -5.24 -27.03
C TRP A 22 38.63 -4.32 -25.87
N PHE A 23 39.48 -3.39 -25.46
CA PHE A 23 39.17 -2.40 -24.44
C PHE A 23 38.07 -1.41 -24.89
N PHE A 24 38.15 -0.90 -26.12
CA PHE A 24 37.09 -0.08 -26.71
C PHE A 24 35.79 -0.87 -26.89
N GLN A 25 35.86 -2.15 -27.28
CA GLN A 25 34.69 -3.00 -27.42
C GLN A 25 34.05 -3.34 -26.06
N GLY A 26 34.85 -3.55 -25.01
CA GLY A 26 34.40 -3.80 -23.64
C GLY A 26 33.80 -2.56 -22.95
N THR A 27 34.31 -1.37 -23.24
CA THR A 27 33.72 -0.10 -22.75
C THR A 27 32.44 0.28 -23.48
N THR A 28 32.13 -0.37 -24.61
CA THR A 28 30.84 -0.25 -25.31
C THR A 28 29.80 -1.26 -24.79
N GLY A 29 30.06 -1.91 -23.64
CA GLY A 29 29.02 -2.55 -22.86
C GLY A 29 27.99 -1.49 -22.46
N ARG A 30 26.83 -1.51 -23.12
CA ARG A 30 25.73 -0.55 -22.93
C ARG A 30 25.29 -0.50 -21.46
N ILE A 31 25.94 0.32 -20.65
CA ILE A 31 25.33 0.85 -19.43
C ILE A 31 24.45 2.00 -19.92
N SER A 32 23.27 1.63 -20.43
CA SER A 32 22.20 2.58 -20.69
C SER A 32 21.66 3.10 -19.36
N LEU A 33 22.39 4.04 -18.75
CA LEU A 33 21.86 4.98 -17.76
C LEU A 33 20.88 5.93 -18.48
N ARG A 34 19.74 5.40 -18.89
CA ARG A 34 18.70 6.14 -19.61
C ARG A 34 17.33 5.87 -18.99
N ARG A 35 17.20 6.16 -17.69
CA ARG A 35 15.96 6.61 -17.06
C ARG A 35 16.30 7.68 -16.02
N PRO A 36 15.53 8.78 -15.93
CA PRO A 36 15.75 9.83 -14.94
C PRO A 36 15.76 9.23 -13.53
N VAL A 37 16.72 9.66 -12.71
CA VAL A 37 16.97 9.13 -11.35
C VAL A 37 15.73 9.25 -10.45
N GLU A 38 14.89 10.26 -10.68
CA GLU A 38 13.58 10.47 -10.03
C GLU A 38 12.71 9.20 -10.04
N SER A 39 12.61 8.53 -11.21
CA SER A 39 11.76 7.36 -11.38
C SER A 39 12.30 6.12 -10.68
N ARG A 40 13.62 6.01 -10.47
CA ARG A 40 14.21 4.85 -9.78
C ARG A 40 14.06 4.95 -8.28
N VAL A 41 14.10 6.16 -7.73
CA VAL A 41 13.90 6.40 -6.30
C VAL A 41 12.45 6.07 -5.95
N ASP A 42 11.50 6.57 -6.73
CA ASP A 42 10.08 6.28 -6.54
C ASP A 42 9.78 4.78 -6.66
N GLU A 43 10.28 4.14 -7.74
CA GLU A 43 10.11 2.70 -7.93
C GLU A 43 10.80 1.86 -6.83
N TYR A 44 11.93 2.31 -6.29
CA TYR A 44 12.60 1.66 -5.16
C TYR A 44 11.82 1.85 -3.86
N LEU A 45 11.30 3.06 -3.62
CA LEU A 45 10.46 3.37 -2.47
C LEU A 45 9.18 2.56 -2.51
N ASP A 46 8.48 2.49 -3.64
CA ASP A 46 7.29 1.66 -3.83
C ASP A 46 7.56 0.18 -3.54
N ARG A 47 8.67 -0.36 -4.07
CA ARG A 47 9.06 -1.75 -3.80
C ARG A 47 9.42 -1.99 -2.33
N ARG A 48 10.00 -0.99 -1.66
CA ARG A 48 10.37 -1.07 -0.24
C ARG A 48 9.15 -0.92 0.65
N PHE A 49 8.22 -0.03 0.33
CA PHE A 49 6.94 0.13 0.99
C PHE A 49 6.07 -1.11 0.82
N ALA A 50 6.02 -1.70 -0.37
CA ALA A 50 5.29 -2.95 -0.61
C ALA A 50 5.81 -4.08 0.30
N ARG A 51 7.13 -4.23 0.42
CA ARG A 51 7.74 -5.20 1.36
C ARG A 51 7.49 -4.86 2.81
N LEU A 52 7.56 -3.58 3.19
CA LEU A 52 7.29 -3.16 4.56
C LEU A 52 5.82 -3.41 4.94
N VAL A 53 4.90 -3.17 4.01
CA VAL A 53 3.48 -3.50 4.19
C VAL A 53 3.29 -5.01 4.29
N GLU A 54 4.03 -5.82 3.53
CA GLU A 54 3.99 -7.28 3.64
C GLU A 54 4.57 -7.80 4.98
N ASP A 55 5.68 -7.21 5.44
CA ASP A 55 6.38 -7.60 6.67
C ASP A 55 5.63 -7.16 7.94
N TYR A 56 5.01 -5.98 7.90
CA TYR A 56 4.28 -5.40 9.03
C TYR A 56 2.74 -5.55 8.92
N GLU A 57 2.22 -6.23 7.89
CA GLU A 57 0.80 -6.61 7.84
C GLU A 57 0.50 -7.60 8.98
N VAL A 58 -0.27 -7.14 9.96
CA VAL A 58 -0.76 -7.98 11.07
C VAL A 58 -1.54 -9.20 10.55
N VAL A 59 -2.18 -9.08 9.38
CA VAL A 59 -2.90 -10.16 8.70
C VAL A 59 -2.57 -10.13 7.21
N ARG A 60 -2.02 -11.23 6.68
CA ARG A 60 -1.74 -11.37 5.24
C ARG A 60 -3.01 -11.14 4.42
N ARG A 61 -2.96 -10.30 3.38
CA ARG A 61 -4.07 -10.06 2.42
C ARG A 61 -4.91 -11.27 2.02
N PRO A 62 -4.35 -12.44 1.63
CA PRO A 62 -5.17 -13.59 1.26
C PRO A 62 -6.00 -14.15 2.42
N LYS A 63 -5.52 -14.06 3.67
CA LYS A 63 -6.30 -14.45 4.85
C LYS A 63 -7.42 -13.45 5.12
N LEU A 64 -7.15 -12.16 4.95
CA LEU A 64 -8.16 -11.11 5.09
C LEU A 64 -9.27 -11.24 4.04
N ASN A 65 -8.91 -11.54 2.80
CA ASN A 65 -9.88 -11.74 1.72
C ASN A 65 -10.77 -12.96 1.96
N ARG A 66 -10.19 -14.11 2.38
CA ARG A 66 -10.97 -15.29 2.76
C ARG A 66 -11.90 -15.02 3.93
N PHE A 67 -11.40 -14.34 4.96
CA PHE A 67 -12.21 -13.95 6.10
C PHE A 67 -13.37 -13.03 5.69
N ARG A 68 -13.11 -12.06 4.80
CA ARG A 68 -14.13 -11.16 4.29
C ARG A 68 -15.17 -11.89 3.43
N GLU A 69 -14.76 -12.87 2.63
CA GLU A 69 -15.67 -13.70 1.84
C GLU A 69 -16.53 -14.61 2.73
N GLU A 70 -15.94 -15.27 3.72
CA GLU A 70 -16.64 -16.21 4.59
C GLU A 70 -17.55 -15.53 5.63
N ARG A 71 -17.09 -14.40 6.20
CA ARG A 71 -17.76 -13.73 7.33
C ARG A 71 -18.37 -12.38 6.98
N GLY A 72 -18.07 -11.81 5.82
CA GLY A 72 -18.57 -10.50 5.41
C GLY A 72 -20.09 -10.42 5.42
N LEU A 73 -20.78 -11.42 4.86
CA LEU A 73 -22.24 -11.45 4.83
C LEU A 73 -22.87 -11.53 6.24
N ALA A 74 -22.25 -12.29 7.15
CA ALA A 74 -22.71 -12.39 8.53
C ALA A 74 -22.46 -11.09 9.29
N LEU A 75 -21.28 -10.48 9.11
CA LEU A 75 -20.91 -9.22 9.73
C LEU A 75 -21.78 -8.06 9.24
N ASP A 76 -22.12 -8.03 7.95
CA ASP A 76 -23.03 -7.02 7.38
C ASP A 76 -24.45 -7.18 7.93
N ALA A 77 -24.93 -8.42 8.09
CA ALA A 77 -26.22 -8.70 8.70
C ALA A 77 -26.26 -8.29 10.18
N ASP A 78 -25.21 -8.58 10.93
CA ASP A 78 -25.11 -8.19 12.35
C ASP A 78 -24.96 -6.67 12.50
N ALA A 79 -24.21 -6.01 11.63
CA ALA A 79 -24.10 -4.55 11.60
C ALA A 79 -25.46 -3.88 11.35
N ARG A 80 -26.29 -4.44 10.46
CA ARG A 80 -27.66 -3.96 10.22
C ARG A 80 -28.55 -4.14 11.45
N LYS A 81 -28.51 -5.31 12.10
CA LYS A 81 -29.27 -5.55 13.34
C LYS A 81 -28.87 -4.59 14.45
N ILE A 82 -27.59 -4.31 14.61
CA ILE A 82 -27.09 -3.34 15.60
C ILE A 82 -27.61 -1.94 15.27
N ALA A 83 -27.61 -1.55 13.99
CA ALA A 83 -28.16 -0.26 13.57
C ALA A 83 -29.67 -0.15 13.88
N GLU A 84 -30.44 -1.20 13.59
CA GLU A 84 -31.87 -1.27 13.91
C GLU A 84 -32.13 -1.20 15.42
N LEU A 85 -31.37 -1.95 16.23
CA LEU A 85 -31.48 -1.91 17.69
C LEU A 85 -31.16 -0.52 18.27
N LYS A 86 -30.14 0.14 17.72
CA LYS A 86 -29.77 1.50 18.16
C LYS A 86 -30.82 2.52 17.77
N GLN A 87 -31.46 2.35 16.62
CA GLN A 87 -32.58 3.19 16.22
C GLN A 87 -33.78 2.98 17.17
N PHE A 88 -34.12 1.72 17.46
CA PHE A 88 -35.17 1.38 18.42
C PHE A 88 -34.88 1.97 19.81
N GLU A 89 -33.65 1.88 20.30
CA GLU A 89 -33.23 2.48 21.58
C GLU A 89 -33.48 4.00 21.60
N ASN A 90 -33.10 4.70 20.53
CA ASN A 90 -33.32 6.14 20.42
C ASN A 90 -34.81 6.48 20.40
N ASP A 91 -35.60 5.77 19.60
CA ASP A 91 -37.05 6.00 19.49
C ASP A 91 -37.74 5.72 20.84
N PHE A 92 -37.33 4.67 21.54
CA PHE A 92 -37.85 4.33 22.86
C PHE A 92 -37.49 5.39 23.90
N SER A 93 -36.24 5.87 23.90
CA SER A 93 -35.81 6.95 24.79
C SER A 93 -36.58 8.25 24.54
N GLN A 94 -36.87 8.58 23.27
CA GLN A 94 -37.68 9.75 22.94
C GLN A 94 -39.12 9.59 23.41
N ASN A 95 -39.74 8.43 23.18
CA ASN A 95 -41.10 8.15 23.63
C ASN A 95 -41.23 8.20 25.15
N LEU A 96 -40.22 7.70 25.89
CA LEU A 96 -40.19 7.82 27.35
C LEU A 96 -40.10 9.28 27.80
N SER A 97 -39.23 10.07 27.18
CA SER A 97 -39.11 11.49 27.51
C SER A 97 -40.40 12.27 27.22
N ASP A 98 -41.10 11.97 26.13
CA ASP A 98 -42.40 12.58 25.81
C ASP A 98 -43.49 12.13 26.80
N LEU A 99 -43.49 10.86 27.21
CA LEU A 99 -44.39 10.37 28.25
C LEU A 99 -44.15 11.05 29.60
N GLU A 100 -42.90 11.21 30.01
CA GLU A 100 -42.52 11.93 31.22
C GLU A 100 -42.99 13.39 31.16
N ALA A 101 -42.73 14.09 30.04
CA ALA A 101 -43.16 15.47 29.86
C ALA A 101 -44.69 15.63 29.95
N ARG A 102 -45.45 14.70 29.35
CA ARG A 102 -46.91 14.68 29.43
C ARG A 102 -47.41 14.41 30.84
N LEU A 103 -46.71 13.55 31.59
CA LEU A 103 -47.06 13.22 32.96
C LEU A 103 -46.84 14.44 33.89
N ASP A 104 -45.72 15.15 33.71
CA ASP A 104 -45.42 16.40 34.40
C ASP A 104 -46.47 17.50 34.11
N GLU A 105 -46.90 17.64 32.86
CA GLU A 105 -47.97 18.58 32.49
C GLU A 105 -49.30 18.20 33.16
N LEU A 106 -49.63 16.91 33.18
CA LEU A 106 -50.83 16.41 33.82
C LEU A 106 -50.81 16.71 35.32
N GLU A 107 -49.69 16.42 36.01
CA GLU A 107 -49.51 16.70 37.44
C GLU A 107 -49.68 18.19 37.75
N LYS A 108 -49.02 19.07 36.99
CA LYS A 108 -49.20 20.53 37.10
C LYS A 108 -50.65 20.96 36.92
N SER A 109 -51.39 20.33 35.99
CA SER A 109 -52.80 20.66 35.76
C SER A 109 -53.71 20.25 36.93
N PHE A 110 -53.36 19.19 37.66
CA PHE A 110 -54.09 18.75 38.85
C PHE A 110 -53.77 19.62 40.07
N ASP A 111 -52.52 20.01 40.27
CA ASP A 111 -52.13 20.93 41.35
C ASP A 111 -52.70 22.33 41.14
N SER A 112 -52.80 22.80 39.90
CA SER A 112 -53.46 24.07 39.54
C SER A 112 -54.98 24.08 39.80
N LYS A 113 -55.61 22.91 39.97
CA LYS A 113 -57.07 22.78 40.15
C LYS A 113 -57.50 22.64 41.62
N LYS A 114 -56.55 22.56 42.55
CA LYS A 114 -56.77 22.61 44.01
C LYS A 114 -56.66 24.04 44.52
#